data_AF-A0A954UXG9-F1
#
_entry.id   AF-A0A954UXG9-F1
#
_cell.length_a   1.000
_cell.length_b   1.000
_cell.length_c   1.000
_cell.angle_alpha   90.00
_cell.angle_beta   90.00
_cell.angle_gamma   90.00
#
_symmetry.space_group_name_H-M   'P 1'
#
loop_
_entity.id
_entity.type
_entity.pdbx_description
1 polymer ?
#
loop_
_entity_poly.entity_id
_entity_poly.type
_entity_poly.pdbx_seq_one_letter_code
_entity_poly.pdbx_strand_id
1 'polypeptide(L)'
;MRVQPLCRRNQLSRLSDFRRLFCLLFALGGVFITRPAAAQQEYIVELRNGMQLGPGTVSDTDSISSKSNERVNTGNAVSRSILILDDGLRNSYVNKSIRNVIANRLSTMPAFEQIELPSSGEAARSGNAPSIVGQLGISSFNKYGRRTYSLMTTRGRVDVLQGITMLTPLFAKVEVLRTGHDDFAWDQRIATTSIPAQELHDILYQAVDLDKSSDWLRLVSFYQQAKRYAEAHAVMSEALVKFPVELGDRAPVLTQLNQLFANQQFEEIKLRKKAGQYQLVGDLLGQFPLDALSGENQLKLDAEIKIVQQQVLLITDIVASLKEHVAKLPEPEQQAVLPLVQEMSDEVNFDSAARLDDFQRLRRDPTIDSESLVAYALGGWLLGSGAGLDNLAVAKSVMRVRTLTQRYLTVGTQAERQQILEELRGEEGARPELLAKVIRTMQPPLTPPQPSPDDPPGLLR
;
A
#
# COMPACT_ATOMS: atom_id res chain seq x y z
N MET A 1 44.73 -108.96 16.99
CA MET A 1 43.27 -109.17 17.11
C MET A 1 42.55 -107.91 16.66
N ARG A 2 41.71 -108.05 15.63
CA ARG A 2 40.58 -107.23 15.17
C ARG A 2 40.57 -105.68 15.33
N VAL A 3 40.49 -105.03 14.16
CA VAL A 3 39.44 -104.04 13.74
C VAL A 3 39.55 -102.60 14.28
N GLN A 4 40.37 -101.78 13.59
CA GLN A 4 40.02 -100.61 12.75
C GLN A 4 38.56 -100.03 12.73
N PRO A 5 38.28 -98.83 12.16
CA PRO A 5 38.64 -97.44 12.52
C PRO A 5 37.43 -96.47 12.20
N LEU A 6 37.70 -95.23 11.74
CA LEU A 6 36.82 -94.30 10.97
C LEU A 6 35.76 -93.51 11.78
N CYS A 7 35.33 -92.29 11.47
CA CYS A 7 35.64 -91.27 10.46
C CYS A 7 34.50 -90.25 10.59
N ARG A 8 34.75 -88.93 10.52
CA ARG A 8 34.19 -88.14 9.42
C ARG A 8 34.76 -86.72 9.32
N ARG A 9 35.32 -86.54 8.12
CA ARG A 9 35.69 -85.34 7.37
C ARG A 9 34.42 -84.64 6.85
N ASN A 10 34.47 -83.32 6.70
CA ASN A 10 34.19 -82.56 5.47
C ASN A 10 34.27 -81.06 5.84
N GLN A 11 35.30 -80.30 5.45
CA GLN A 11 35.61 -79.78 4.10
C GLN A 11 34.38 -79.14 3.45
N LEU A 12 34.29 -77.81 3.39
CA LEU A 12 34.53 -76.93 2.23
C LEU A 12 33.63 -75.70 2.52
N SER A 13 33.87 -74.44 2.17
CA SER A 13 34.81 -73.76 1.30
C SER A 13 34.40 -72.28 1.26
N ARG A 14 35.31 -71.43 0.76
CA ARG A 14 35.04 -70.21 -0.04
C ARG A 14 34.57 -68.95 0.68
N LEU A 15 35.46 -67.95 0.55
CA LEU A 15 35.22 -66.65 -0.08
C LEU A 15 33.94 -65.91 0.34
N SER A 16 34.10 -64.80 1.08
CA SER A 16 33.52 -63.48 0.74
C SER A 16 33.31 -62.53 1.93
N ASP A 17 34.26 -62.37 2.86
CA ASP A 17 34.11 -61.40 3.97
C ASP A 17 35.20 -60.33 4.00
N PHE A 18 35.38 -59.64 2.86
CA PHE A 18 36.15 -58.39 2.81
C PHE A 18 35.37 -57.23 2.16
N ARG A 19 34.03 -57.30 2.22
CA ARG A 19 33.12 -56.30 1.61
C ARG A 19 31.97 -55.89 2.54
N ARG A 20 32.12 -56.03 3.85
CA ARG A 20 31.10 -55.73 4.87
C ARG A 20 31.56 -54.79 6.00
N LEU A 21 32.61 -54.01 5.77
CA LEU A 21 33.07 -52.97 6.71
C LEU A 21 33.10 -51.56 6.10
N PHE A 22 32.27 -51.30 5.08
CA PHE A 22 32.14 -49.98 4.44
C PHE A 22 30.68 -49.50 4.26
N CYS A 23 29.68 -50.19 4.82
CA CYS A 23 28.26 -49.85 4.66
C CYS A 23 27.52 -49.54 5.97
N LEU A 24 28.24 -49.15 7.03
CA LEU A 24 27.63 -48.83 8.34
C LEU A 24 28.01 -47.42 8.86
N LEU A 25 28.32 -46.50 7.94
CA LEU A 25 28.56 -45.07 8.23
C LEU A 25 27.79 -44.11 7.30
N PHE A 26 26.85 -44.62 6.50
CA PHE A 26 26.01 -43.83 5.58
C PHE A 26 24.50 -44.04 5.78
N ALA A 27 24.09 -44.37 7.01
CA ALA A 27 22.68 -44.50 7.41
C ALA A 27 22.28 -43.47 8.50
N LEU A 28 22.95 -42.33 8.54
CA LEU A 28 22.49 -41.09 9.19
C LEU A 28 22.06 -40.12 8.08
N GLY A 29 21.13 -40.58 7.23
CA GLY A 29 20.39 -39.71 6.34
C GLY A 29 19.55 -38.79 7.21
N GLY A 30 19.92 -37.51 7.22
CA GLY A 30 19.16 -36.46 7.87
C GLY A 30 17.74 -36.44 7.36
N VAL A 31 16.84 -37.06 8.11
CA VAL A 31 15.42 -36.77 8.03
C VAL A 31 15.27 -35.33 8.52
N PHE A 32 15.20 -34.39 7.59
CA PHE A 32 14.59 -33.10 7.85
C PHE A 32 13.13 -33.38 8.22
N ILE A 33 12.89 -33.60 9.51
CA ILE A 33 11.54 -33.56 10.07
C ILE A 33 11.14 -32.10 9.96
N THR A 34 10.46 -31.74 8.88
CA THR A 34 9.56 -30.59 8.86
C THR A 34 8.53 -30.86 9.95
N ARG A 35 8.78 -30.33 11.15
CA ARG A 35 7.72 -30.27 12.16
C ARG A 35 6.64 -29.38 11.55
N PRO A 36 5.42 -29.87 11.28
CA PRO A 36 4.33 -28.94 11.04
C PRO A 36 4.25 -28.06 12.28
N ALA A 37 4.30 -26.74 12.10
CA ALA A 37 4.00 -25.80 13.16
C ALA A 37 2.65 -26.24 13.76
N ALA A 38 2.65 -26.63 15.04
CA ALA A 38 1.40 -26.93 15.72
C ALA A 38 0.56 -25.66 15.62
N ALA A 39 -0.57 -25.72 14.90
CA ALA A 39 -1.47 -24.59 14.75
C ALA A 39 -1.83 -24.09 16.15
N GLN A 40 -1.25 -22.96 16.53
CA GLN A 40 -1.47 -22.38 17.85
C GLN A 40 -2.94 -21.96 17.89
N GLN A 41 -3.67 -22.39 18.92
CA GLN A 41 -5.09 -22.10 19.04
C GLN A 41 -5.29 -20.58 19.11
N GLU A 42 -5.93 -20.03 18.09
CA GLU A 42 -6.29 -18.62 18.04
C GLU A 42 -7.63 -18.40 18.74
N TYR A 43 -7.77 -17.26 19.39
CA TYR A 43 -8.96 -16.89 20.14
C TYR A 43 -9.48 -15.52 19.73
N ILE A 44 -10.80 -15.34 19.90
CA ILE A 44 -11.47 -14.06 19.86
C ILE A 44 -11.91 -13.70 21.28
N VAL A 45 -11.45 -12.54 21.74
CA VAL A 45 -11.79 -11.96 23.04
C VAL A 45 -12.93 -10.97 22.86
N GLU A 46 -14.09 -11.29 23.42
CA GLU A 46 -15.29 -10.44 23.37
C GLU A 46 -15.35 -9.57 24.62
N LEU A 47 -15.39 -8.25 24.41
CA LEU A 47 -15.49 -7.27 25.47
C LEU A 47 -16.94 -6.84 25.73
N ARG A 48 -17.19 -6.33 26.93
CA ARG A 48 -18.54 -5.95 27.37
C ARG A 48 -19.17 -4.82 26.56
N ASN A 49 -18.35 -3.98 25.93
CA ASN A 49 -18.81 -2.93 25.02
C ASN A 49 -19.14 -3.44 23.61
N GLY A 50 -19.10 -4.76 23.38
CA GLY A 50 -19.35 -5.38 22.07
C GLY A 50 -18.13 -5.44 21.15
N MET A 51 -16.97 -4.90 21.57
CA MET A 51 -15.74 -5.00 20.78
C MET A 51 -15.19 -6.43 20.82
N GLN A 52 -14.81 -6.96 19.66
CA GLN A 52 -14.14 -8.25 19.53
C GLN A 52 -12.69 -8.03 19.12
N LEU A 53 -11.77 -8.60 19.88
CA LEU A 53 -10.34 -8.54 19.62
C LEU A 53 -9.88 -9.92 19.12
N GLY A 54 -9.10 -9.95 18.05
CA GLY A 54 -8.54 -11.18 17.47
C GLY A 54 -8.89 -11.37 15.99
N PRO A 55 -8.60 -12.56 15.44
CA PRO A 55 -8.05 -13.74 16.13
C PRO A 55 -6.59 -13.58 16.57
N GLY A 56 -6.20 -14.21 17.68
CA GLY A 56 -4.82 -14.19 18.18
C GLY A 56 -4.56 -15.13 19.34
N THR A 57 -3.30 -15.23 19.78
CA THR A 57 -2.92 -16.07 20.92
C THR A 57 -3.15 -15.32 22.22
N VAL A 58 -3.67 -16.02 23.23
CA VAL A 58 -4.05 -15.42 24.51
C VAL A 58 -3.10 -15.87 25.61
N SER A 59 -2.60 -14.91 26.40
CA SER A 59 -1.76 -15.16 27.57
C SER A 59 -2.14 -14.22 28.72
N ASP A 60 -1.71 -14.53 29.94
CA ASP A 60 -1.95 -13.71 31.12
C ASP A 60 -0.64 -13.01 31.56
N THR A 61 -0.73 -11.75 31.99
CA THR A 61 0.34 -11.03 32.71
C THR A 61 -0.21 -10.34 33.95
N ASP A 62 0.60 -10.23 35.00
CA ASP A 62 0.23 -9.53 36.23
C ASP A 62 0.51 -8.03 36.18
N SER A 63 1.32 -7.57 35.22
CA SER A 63 1.68 -6.15 35.08
C SER A 63 2.10 -5.79 33.66
N ILE A 64 2.05 -4.49 33.35
CA ILE A 64 2.61 -3.88 32.15
C ILE A 64 3.80 -3.04 32.60
N SER A 65 5.01 -3.34 32.12
CA SER A 65 6.20 -2.52 32.39
C SER A 65 6.35 -1.43 31.33
N SER A 66 6.78 -0.24 31.75
CA SER A 66 7.17 0.83 30.83
C SER A 66 8.55 0.61 30.19
N LYS A 67 9.25 -0.47 30.58
CA LYS A 67 10.56 -0.87 30.07
C LYS A 67 10.41 -2.20 29.34
N SER A 68 10.62 -2.18 28.02
CA SER A 68 10.35 -3.30 27.10
C SER A 68 11.10 -4.61 27.42
N ASN A 69 12.13 -4.60 28.27
CA ASN A 69 13.04 -5.74 28.48
C ASN A 69 13.14 -6.23 29.95
N GLU A 70 12.40 -5.66 30.91
CA GLU A 70 12.44 -6.11 32.31
C GLU A 70 11.23 -7.01 32.62
N ARG A 71 11.49 -8.27 33.03
CA ARG A 71 10.48 -9.10 33.70
C ARG A 71 10.18 -8.48 35.05
N VAL A 72 8.93 -8.05 35.27
CA VAL A 72 8.50 -7.51 36.56
C VAL A 72 8.46 -8.65 37.58
N ASN A 73 9.36 -8.63 38.55
CA ASN A 73 9.30 -9.51 39.71
C ASN A 73 8.26 -8.94 40.68
N THR A 74 7.00 -9.38 40.58
CA THR A 74 5.91 -8.93 41.45
C THR A 74 5.89 -9.74 42.75
N GLY A 75 6.61 -9.25 43.76
CA GLY A 75 6.34 -9.62 45.14
C GLY A 75 4.95 -9.12 45.57
N ASN A 76 4.03 -10.06 45.83
CA ASN A 76 2.73 -9.85 46.50
C ASN A 76 1.81 -8.76 45.91
N ALA A 77 1.51 -8.81 44.60
CA ALA A 77 0.41 -8.04 44.03
C ALA A 77 -0.90 -8.86 44.04
N VAL A 78 -1.94 -8.33 44.69
CA VAL A 78 -3.30 -8.91 44.70
C VAL A 78 -3.83 -8.96 43.26
N SER A 79 -4.04 -10.18 42.76
CA SER A 79 -4.37 -10.51 41.37
C SER A 79 -5.51 -9.68 40.80
N ARG A 80 -5.18 -8.90 39.76
CA ARG A 80 -6.10 -8.52 38.67
C ARG A 80 -5.37 -8.76 37.36
N SER A 81 -5.26 -10.04 37.02
CA SER A 81 -4.65 -10.58 35.80
C SER A 81 -5.07 -9.76 34.56
N ILE A 82 -4.09 -9.26 33.82
CA ILE A 82 -4.24 -8.62 32.52
C ILE A 82 -4.16 -9.73 31.48
N LEU A 83 -5.15 -9.81 30.62
CA LEU A 83 -5.16 -10.71 29.48
C LEU A 83 -4.47 -10.00 28.30
N ILE A 84 -3.49 -10.67 27.71
CA ILE A 84 -2.80 -10.24 26.49
C ILE A 84 -3.34 -11.07 25.34
N LEU A 85 -3.77 -10.40 24.29
CA LEU A 85 -4.03 -11.01 22.99
C LEU A 85 -2.97 -10.54 22.00
N ASP A 86 -2.17 -11.48 21.50
CA ASP A 86 -1.15 -11.26 20.46
C ASP A 86 -1.68 -11.79 19.12
N ASP A 87 -1.99 -10.89 18.19
CA ASP A 87 -2.42 -11.22 16.82
C ASP A 87 -1.23 -11.36 15.83
N GLY A 88 0.00 -11.32 16.34
CA GLY A 88 1.26 -11.36 15.60
C GLY A 88 1.78 -9.98 15.20
N LEU A 89 0.91 -8.97 15.07
CA LEU A 89 1.25 -7.58 14.73
C LEU A 89 1.08 -6.63 15.93
N ARG A 90 0.10 -6.90 16.80
CA ARG A 90 -0.33 -6.07 17.91
C ARG A 90 -0.52 -6.91 19.16
N ASN A 91 -0.06 -6.37 20.28
CA ASN A 91 -0.39 -6.86 21.61
C ASN A 91 -1.51 -6.01 22.21
N SER A 92 -2.69 -6.61 22.38
CA SER A 92 -3.83 -5.98 23.03
C SER A 92 -3.89 -6.40 24.50
N TYR A 93 -3.75 -5.43 25.40
CA TYR A 93 -3.82 -5.65 26.84
C TYR A 93 -5.20 -5.28 27.36
N VAL A 94 -5.93 -6.26 27.89
CA VAL A 94 -7.27 -6.06 28.43
C VAL A 94 -7.35 -6.59 29.86
N ASN A 95 -8.04 -5.87 30.72
CA ASN A 95 -8.25 -6.33 32.09
C ASN A 95 -9.20 -7.54 32.09
N LYS A 96 -8.74 -8.68 32.61
CA LYS A 96 -9.46 -9.98 32.54
C LYS A 96 -10.75 -10.05 33.36
N SER A 97 -11.08 -9.02 34.15
CA SER A 97 -12.30 -9.00 34.96
C SER A 97 -13.53 -9.30 34.09
N ILE A 98 -14.47 -10.08 34.63
CA ILE A 98 -15.75 -10.40 33.98
C ILE A 98 -16.60 -9.14 33.69
N ARG A 99 -16.25 -8.01 34.29
CA ARG A 99 -16.84 -6.70 33.97
C ARG A 99 -16.39 -6.15 32.61
N ASN A 100 -15.28 -6.65 32.07
CA ASN A 100 -14.64 -6.19 30.84
C ASN A 100 -14.62 -7.28 29.76
N VAL A 101 -14.23 -8.51 30.09
CA VAL A 101 -14.21 -9.66 29.16
C VAL A 101 -15.43 -10.53 29.39
N ILE A 102 -16.27 -10.68 28.37
CA ILE A 102 -17.46 -11.55 28.40
C ILE A 102 -17.07 -12.99 28.09
N ALA A 103 -16.27 -13.19 27.05
CA ALA A 103 -15.89 -14.52 26.59
C ALA A 103 -14.51 -14.50 25.93
N ASN A 104 -13.79 -15.61 26.09
CA ASN A 104 -12.62 -15.95 25.28
C ASN A 104 -12.96 -17.23 24.52
N ARG A 105 -13.18 -17.14 23.21
CA ARG A 105 -13.65 -18.28 22.40
C ARG A 105 -12.60 -18.64 21.38
N LEU A 106 -12.44 -19.93 21.10
CA LEU A 106 -11.62 -20.37 19.98
C LEU A 106 -12.15 -19.73 18.69
N SER A 107 -11.23 -19.17 17.91
CA SER A 107 -11.56 -18.63 16.60
C SER A 107 -12.01 -19.76 15.68
N THR A 108 -13.16 -19.56 15.03
CA THR A 108 -13.59 -20.39 13.90
C THR A 108 -13.22 -19.75 12.57
N MET A 109 -12.57 -18.58 12.58
CA MET A 109 -12.07 -17.95 11.37
C MET A 109 -10.87 -18.76 10.85
N PRO A 110 -10.77 -18.99 9.53
CA PRO A 110 -9.59 -19.61 8.97
C PRO A 110 -8.37 -18.72 9.26
N ALA A 111 -7.34 -19.30 9.85
CA ALA A 111 -6.08 -18.62 10.06
C ALA A 111 -5.50 -18.19 8.71
N PHE A 112 -4.83 -17.04 8.69
CA PHE A 112 -4.09 -16.63 7.50
C PHE A 112 -2.99 -17.64 7.17
N GLU A 113 -2.66 -17.76 5.88
CA GLU A 113 -1.51 -18.55 5.45
C GLU A 113 -0.24 -18.02 6.11
N GLN A 114 0.49 -18.89 6.79
CA GLN A 114 1.79 -18.56 7.39
C GLN A 114 2.86 -19.40 6.72
N ILE A 115 3.84 -18.74 6.09
CA ILE A 115 4.97 -19.38 5.43
C ILE A 115 6.22 -19.08 6.26
N GLU A 116 6.74 -20.08 6.96
CA GLU A 116 8.01 -19.99 7.67
C GLU A 116 9.18 -20.13 6.69
N LEU A 117 10.16 -19.23 6.78
CA LEU A 117 11.35 -19.28 5.95
C LEU A 117 12.48 -20.01 6.67
N PRO A 118 13.45 -20.61 5.93
CA PRO A 118 14.63 -21.24 6.51
C PRO A 118 15.43 -20.33 7.45
N SER A 119 15.43 -19.02 7.18
CA SER A 119 16.09 -17.99 8.00
C SER A 119 15.58 -17.94 9.45
N SER A 120 14.42 -18.53 9.77
CA SER A 120 13.91 -18.67 11.14
C SER A 120 14.86 -19.43 12.09
N GLY A 121 15.63 -20.39 11.55
CA GLY A 121 16.66 -21.12 12.28
C GLY A 121 17.93 -20.30 12.55
N GLU A 122 18.12 -19.20 11.82
CA GLU A 122 19.28 -18.31 11.92
C GLU A 122 19.00 -17.05 12.76
N ALA A 123 17.75 -16.85 13.21
CA ALA A 123 17.36 -15.70 14.01
C ALA A 123 18.16 -15.61 15.33
N ALA A 124 18.66 -14.42 15.63
CA ALA A 124 19.33 -14.11 16.90
C ALA A 124 18.31 -14.16 18.05
N ARG A 125 18.60 -15.00 19.06
CA ARG A 125 17.71 -15.23 20.21
C ARG A 125 18.10 -14.44 21.46
N SER A 126 19.31 -13.88 21.47
CA SER A 126 19.88 -13.13 22.58
C SER A 126 20.66 -11.94 22.06
N GLY A 127 20.58 -10.83 22.78
CA GLY A 127 21.16 -9.56 22.34
C GLY A 127 20.27 -8.39 22.70
N ASN A 128 20.85 -7.23 22.97
CA ASN A 128 20.08 -6.00 23.13
C ASN A 128 20.04 -5.29 21.78
N ALA A 129 18.88 -4.80 21.35
CA ALA A 129 18.82 -3.92 20.18
C ALA A 129 19.79 -2.73 20.34
N PRO A 130 20.50 -2.31 19.29
CA PRO A 130 21.42 -1.19 19.38
C PRO A 130 20.67 0.12 19.65
N SER A 131 21.32 1.05 20.36
CA SER A 131 20.84 2.44 20.42
C SER A 131 21.06 3.11 19.07
N ILE A 132 19.98 3.28 18.30
CA ILE A 132 20.01 3.87 16.96
C ILE A 132 20.04 5.39 17.08
N VAL A 133 21.07 6.02 16.51
CA VAL A 133 21.24 7.48 16.40
C VAL A 133 20.75 7.97 15.04
N GLY A 134 20.90 7.15 14.00
CA GLY A 134 20.40 7.47 12.66
C GLY A 134 20.39 6.26 11.74
N GLN A 135 19.52 6.30 10.73
CA GLN A 135 19.49 5.33 9.64
C GLN A 135 20.44 5.79 8.53
N LEU A 136 21.32 4.90 8.06
CA LEU A 136 22.26 5.20 6.98
C LEU A 136 21.81 4.62 5.64
N GLY A 137 21.13 3.48 5.65
CA GLY A 137 20.63 2.85 4.43
C GLY A 137 20.03 1.47 4.70
N ILE A 138 19.19 1.01 3.78
CA ILE A 138 18.56 -0.31 3.84
C ILE A 138 18.58 -0.94 2.44
N SER A 139 19.06 -2.17 2.34
CA SER A 139 19.01 -2.89 1.05
C SER A 139 17.62 -3.50 0.83
N SER A 140 17.29 -3.76 -0.44
CA SER A 140 16.19 -4.68 -0.81
C SER A 140 16.40 -6.07 -0.21
N PHE A 141 15.31 -6.85 -0.14
CA PHE A 141 15.40 -8.26 0.19
C PHE A 141 15.87 -9.05 -1.02
N ASN A 142 16.75 -10.03 -0.79
CA ASN A 142 17.06 -11.04 -1.80
C ASN A 142 16.00 -12.16 -1.79
N LYS A 143 16.11 -13.11 -2.73
CA LYS A 143 15.21 -14.28 -2.84
C LYS A 143 15.16 -15.19 -1.59
N TYR A 144 16.06 -15.03 -0.63
CA TYR A 144 16.03 -15.76 0.66
C TYR A 144 15.40 -14.93 1.78
N GLY A 145 14.83 -13.77 1.45
CA GLY A 145 14.26 -12.83 2.40
C GLY A 145 15.30 -12.12 3.25
N ARG A 146 16.56 -11.98 2.81
CA ARG A 146 17.64 -11.33 3.59
C ARG A 146 17.96 -9.95 3.06
N ARG A 147 18.26 -9.02 3.97
CA ARG A 147 18.71 -7.65 3.66
C ARG A 147 19.73 -7.15 4.68
N THR A 148 20.50 -6.13 4.30
CA THR A 148 21.41 -5.43 5.22
C THR A 148 20.78 -4.12 5.64
N TYR A 149 20.77 -3.86 6.95
CA TYR A 149 20.33 -2.60 7.53
C TYR A 149 21.52 -1.86 8.13
N SER A 150 21.93 -0.77 7.48
CA SER A 150 23.07 0.06 7.90
C SER A 150 22.59 1.21 8.78
N LEU A 151 23.14 1.27 9.99
CA LEU A 151 22.70 2.20 11.01
C LEU A 151 23.88 2.85 11.73
N MET A 152 23.67 4.08 12.19
CA MET A 152 24.59 4.79 13.07
C MET A 152 24.16 4.54 14.52
N THR A 153 25.03 3.95 15.32
CA THR A 153 24.82 3.78 16.77
C THR A 153 25.64 4.77 17.56
N THR A 154 25.43 4.81 18.88
CA THR A 154 26.32 5.54 19.81
C THR A 154 27.76 5.03 19.81
N ARG A 155 28.02 3.81 19.31
CA ARG A 155 29.36 3.20 19.20
C ARG A 155 29.96 3.29 17.79
N GLY A 156 29.25 3.93 16.85
CA GLY A 156 29.64 4.03 15.45
C GLY A 156 28.71 3.28 14.50
N ARG A 157 29.12 3.19 13.24
CA ARG A 157 28.36 2.51 12.18
C ARG A 157 28.32 1.00 12.42
N VAL A 158 27.14 0.41 12.25
CA VAL A 158 26.89 -1.02 12.31
C VAL A 158 26.05 -1.42 11.10
N ASP A 159 26.39 -2.54 10.47
CA ASP A 159 25.60 -3.17 9.42
C ASP A 159 24.95 -4.45 9.99
N VAL A 160 23.63 -4.46 10.10
CA VAL A 160 22.90 -5.58 10.69
C VAL A 160 22.25 -6.41 9.59
N LEU A 161 22.56 -7.70 9.57
CA LEU A 161 21.90 -8.65 8.68
C LEU A 161 20.51 -8.99 9.22
N GLN A 162 19.49 -8.70 8.43
CA GLN A 162 18.10 -9.05 8.73
C GLN A 162 17.60 -10.13 7.78
N GLY A 163 16.68 -10.95 8.28
CA GLY A 163 15.99 -11.96 7.50
C GLY A 163 14.50 -11.98 7.81
N ILE A 164 13.68 -12.14 6.77
CA ILE A 164 12.29 -12.55 6.94
C ILE A 164 12.30 -13.98 7.47
N THR A 165 11.63 -14.21 8.59
CA THR A 165 11.54 -15.53 9.22
C THR A 165 10.15 -16.14 9.07
N MET A 166 9.14 -15.29 8.89
CA MET A 166 7.75 -15.70 8.62
C MET A 166 7.09 -14.68 7.70
N LEU A 167 6.35 -15.16 6.70
CA LEU A 167 5.47 -14.38 5.86
C LEU A 167 4.02 -14.71 6.16
N THR A 168 3.22 -13.66 6.31
CA THR A 168 1.76 -13.73 6.31
C THR A 168 1.21 -12.78 5.24
N PRO A 169 -0.05 -12.93 4.81
CA PRO A 169 -0.73 -11.98 3.94
C PRO A 169 -0.72 -10.52 4.43
N LEU A 170 -0.64 -10.29 5.74
CA LEU A 170 -0.73 -8.96 6.34
C LEU A 170 0.63 -8.38 6.68
N PHE A 171 1.53 -9.18 7.24
CA PHE A 171 2.86 -8.76 7.65
C PHE A 171 3.93 -9.81 7.40
N ALA A 172 5.17 -9.33 7.23
CA ALA A 172 6.37 -10.12 7.28
C ALA A 172 7.06 -9.91 8.63
N LYS A 173 7.40 -11.01 9.31
CA LYS A 173 8.23 -10.98 10.50
C LYS A 173 9.69 -10.94 10.08
N VAL A 174 10.40 -9.89 10.49
CA VAL A 174 11.80 -9.65 10.15
C VAL A 174 12.63 -9.65 11.44
N GLU A 175 13.60 -10.55 11.52
CA GLU A 175 14.47 -10.71 12.68
C GLU A 175 15.93 -10.46 12.28
N VAL A 176 16.73 -10.03 13.25
CA VAL A 176 18.19 -10.03 13.09
C VAL A 176 18.68 -11.46 12.96
N LEU A 177 19.50 -11.72 11.95
CA LEU A 177 20.14 -13.03 11.78
C LEU A 177 21.48 -13.03 12.51
N ARG A 178 21.81 -14.19 13.09
CA ARG A 178 23.09 -14.41 13.75
C ARG A 178 24.23 -14.22 12.75
N THR A 179 25.07 -13.23 13.01
CA THR A 179 26.37 -13.08 12.38
C THR A 179 27.44 -13.27 13.45
N GLY A 180 28.59 -13.84 13.12
CA GLY A 180 29.57 -14.25 14.13
C GLY A 180 30.18 -13.12 14.95
N HIS A 181 29.83 -11.85 14.70
CA HIS A 181 30.57 -10.68 15.20
C HIS A 181 29.73 -9.63 15.94
N ASP A 182 28.40 -9.76 16.04
CA ASP A 182 27.55 -8.86 16.84
C ASP A 182 26.25 -9.58 17.29
N ASP A 183 26.03 -9.69 18.61
CA ASP A 183 24.81 -10.30 19.19
C ASP A 183 23.73 -9.23 19.37
N PHE A 184 23.19 -8.69 18.27
CA PHE A 184 21.93 -7.96 18.30
C PHE A 184 20.78 -8.94 18.14
N ALA A 185 19.80 -8.88 19.04
CA ALA A 185 18.52 -9.55 18.86
C ALA A 185 17.44 -8.49 18.86
N TRP A 186 16.80 -8.32 17.71
CA TRP A 186 15.56 -7.57 17.61
C TRP A 186 14.64 -8.25 16.61
N ASP A 187 13.35 -8.01 16.82
CA ASP A 187 12.25 -8.54 16.04
C ASP A 187 11.35 -7.35 15.65
N GLN A 188 10.96 -7.29 14.38
CA GLN A 188 10.03 -6.29 13.86
C GLN A 188 9.05 -6.93 12.88
N ARG A 189 7.90 -6.28 12.70
CA ARG A 189 6.93 -6.62 11.65
C ARG A 189 6.88 -5.47 10.65
N ILE A 190 6.90 -5.81 9.36
CA ILE A 190 6.64 -4.88 8.27
C ILE A 190 5.40 -5.34 7.52
N ALA A 191 4.62 -4.41 6.95
CA ALA A 191 3.46 -4.78 6.15
C ALA A 191 3.91 -5.57 4.92
N THR A 192 3.23 -6.66 4.58
CA THR A 192 3.58 -7.46 3.39
C THR A 192 3.43 -6.62 2.10
N THR A 193 2.52 -5.64 2.12
CA THR A 193 2.36 -4.65 1.05
C THR A 193 3.55 -3.71 0.86
N SER A 194 4.45 -3.61 1.84
CA SER A 194 5.69 -2.83 1.71
C SER A 194 6.82 -3.56 0.99
N ILE A 195 6.66 -4.87 0.74
CA ILE A 195 7.64 -5.67 -0.01
C ILE A 195 7.27 -5.59 -1.50
N PRO A 196 8.20 -5.18 -2.39
CA PRO A 196 7.95 -5.10 -3.82
C PRO A 196 7.43 -6.42 -4.39
N ALA A 197 6.60 -6.30 -5.44
CA ALA A 197 5.85 -7.45 -5.94
C ALA A 197 6.75 -8.62 -6.38
N GLN A 198 7.81 -8.30 -7.11
CA GLN A 198 8.81 -9.26 -7.59
C GLN A 198 9.64 -9.85 -6.44
N GLU A 199 10.07 -9.04 -5.47
CA GLU A 199 10.83 -9.53 -4.31
C GLU A 199 10.00 -10.54 -3.52
N LEU A 200 8.72 -10.26 -3.26
CA LEU A 200 7.85 -11.20 -2.55
C LEU A 200 7.64 -12.49 -3.34
N HIS A 201 7.50 -12.40 -4.67
CA HIS A 201 7.39 -13.56 -5.55
C HIS A 201 8.61 -14.47 -5.45
N ASP A 202 9.81 -13.90 -5.62
CA ASP A 202 11.06 -14.66 -5.57
C ASP A 202 11.26 -15.33 -4.19
N ILE A 203 10.91 -14.62 -3.11
CA ILE A 203 11.00 -15.14 -1.74
C ILE A 203 10.03 -16.31 -1.51
N LEU A 204 8.77 -16.15 -1.94
CA LEU A 204 7.75 -17.18 -1.76
C LEU A 204 8.03 -18.42 -2.58
N TYR A 205 8.45 -18.27 -3.85
CA TYR A 205 8.83 -19.39 -4.71
C TYR A 205 10.05 -20.15 -4.17
N GLN A 206 10.97 -19.44 -3.52
CA GLN A 206 12.12 -20.07 -2.86
C GLN A 206 11.74 -20.78 -1.55
N ALA A 207 10.64 -20.40 -0.90
CA ALA A 207 10.22 -20.90 0.41
C ALA A 207 9.32 -22.15 0.36
N VAL A 208 8.70 -22.46 -0.79
CA VAL A 208 7.79 -23.60 -0.94
C VAL A 208 8.33 -24.64 -1.94
N ASP A 209 7.77 -25.85 -1.92
CA ASP A 209 8.13 -26.92 -2.85
C ASP A 209 7.23 -26.89 -4.10
N LEU A 210 7.73 -26.25 -5.16
CA LEU A 210 6.97 -26.06 -6.40
C LEU A 210 6.71 -27.36 -7.17
N ASP A 211 7.22 -28.52 -6.73
CA ASP A 211 6.87 -29.82 -7.33
C ASP A 211 5.60 -30.43 -6.71
N LYS A 212 5.00 -29.78 -5.71
CA LYS A 212 3.74 -30.20 -5.08
C LYS A 212 2.59 -29.25 -5.40
N SER A 213 1.51 -29.76 -5.99
CA SER A 213 0.29 -28.97 -6.26
C SER A 213 -0.31 -28.31 -5.02
N SER A 214 -0.16 -28.92 -3.84
CA SER A 214 -0.61 -28.34 -2.57
C SER A 214 0.10 -27.02 -2.22
N ASP A 215 1.39 -26.90 -2.51
CA ASP A 215 2.17 -25.69 -2.23
C ASP A 215 1.83 -24.57 -3.21
N TRP A 216 1.47 -24.89 -4.46
CA TRP A 216 0.89 -23.91 -5.38
C TRP A 216 -0.44 -23.36 -4.87
N LEU A 217 -1.36 -24.22 -4.41
CA LEU A 217 -2.63 -23.77 -3.84
C LEU A 217 -2.43 -22.90 -2.59
N ARG A 218 -1.40 -23.21 -1.78
CA ARG A 218 -1.01 -22.39 -0.63
C ARG A 218 -0.51 -21.01 -1.05
N LEU A 219 0.29 -20.90 -2.11
CA LEU A 219 0.71 -19.60 -2.68
C LEU A 219 -0.49 -18.80 -3.22
N VAL A 220 -1.42 -19.44 -3.93
CA VAL A 220 -2.65 -18.80 -4.42
C VAL A 220 -3.47 -18.27 -3.24
N SER A 221 -3.68 -19.08 -2.20
CA SER A 221 -4.36 -18.71 -0.96
C SER A 221 -3.68 -17.50 -0.30
N PHE A 222 -2.35 -17.53 -0.19
CA PHE A 222 -1.55 -16.43 0.38
C PHE A 222 -1.79 -15.11 -0.37
N TYR A 223 -1.64 -15.11 -1.70
CA TYR A 223 -1.83 -13.91 -2.51
C TYR A 223 -3.28 -13.41 -2.51
N GLN A 224 -4.25 -14.32 -2.54
CA GLN A 224 -5.67 -13.98 -2.45
C GLN A 224 -5.99 -13.32 -1.10
N GLN A 225 -5.49 -13.87 0.01
CA GLN A 225 -5.66 -13.29 1.35
C GLN A 225 -4.94 -11.93 1.48
N ALA A 226 -3.83 -11.75 0.77
CA ALA A 226 -3.08 -10.49 0.71
C ALA A 226 -3.75 -9.45 -0.21
N LYS A 227 -4.87 -9.79 -0.85
CA LYS A 227 -5.57 -8.98 -1.88
C LYS A 227 -4.67 -8.62 -3.07
N ARG A 228 -3.71 -9.51 -3.39
CA ARG A 228 -2.81 -9.44 -4.54
C ARG A 228 -3.35 -10.36 -5.63
N TYR A 229 -4.52 -10.00 -6.15
CA TYR A 229 -5.32 -10.91 -7.00
C TYR A 229 -4.69 -11.16 -8.37
N ALA A 230 -3.94 -10.20 -8.92
CA ALA A 230 -3.21 -10.37 -10.17
C ALA A 230 -2.13 -11.46 -10.03
N GLU A 231 -1.37 -11.44 -8.93
CA GLU A 231 -0.35 -12.44 -8.63
C GLU A 231 -0.98 -13.79 -8.28
N ALA A 232 -2.09 -13.80 -7.53
CA ALA A 232 -2.84 -15.03 -7.27
C ALA A 232 -3.31 -15.68 -8.58
N HIS A 233 -3.79 -14.88 -9.54
CA HIS A 233 -4.22 -15.36 -10.85
C HIS A 233 -3.04 -15.94 -11.66
N ALA A 234 -1.90 -15.24 -11.69
CA ALA A 234 -0.69 -15.71 -12.37
C ALA A 234 -0.21 -17.06 -11.81
N VAL A 235 -0.08 -17.17 -10.48
CA VAL A 235 0.32 -18.41 -9.80
C VAL A 235 -0.67 -19.54 -10.05
N MET A 236 -1.98 -19.26 -9.99
CA MET A 236 -3.01 -20.27 -10.27
C MET A 236 -2.98 -20.74 -11.72
N SER A 237 -2.73 -19.83 -12.66
CA SER A 237 -2.61 -20.16 -14.08
C SER A 237 -1.40 -21.05 -14.34
N GLU A 238 -0.25 -20.76 -13.74
CA GLU A 238 0.95 -21.61 -13.81
C GLU A 238 0.70 -22.98 -13.16
N ALA A 239 0.02 -23.02 -12.02
CA ALA A 239 -0.32 -24.25 -11.31
C ALA A 239 -1.18 -25.19 -12.18
N LEU A 240 -2.18 -24.65 -12.88
CA LEU A 240 -3.05 -25.42 -13.78
C LEU A 240 -2.29 -25.99 -14.98
N VAL A 241 -1.27 -25.28 -15.47
CA VAL A 241 -0.39 -25.77 -16.55
C VAL A 241 0.53 -26.88 -16.03
N LYS A 242 1.09 -26.73 -14.81
CA LYS A 242 2.02 -27.71 -14.23
C LYS A 242 1.30 -28.98 -13.73
N PHE A 243 0.09 -28.85 -13.20
CA PHE A 243 -0.69 -29.96 -12.62
C PHE A 243 -2.10 -30.07 -13.26
N PRO A 244 -2.21 -30.29 -14.58
CA PRO A 244 -3.49 -30.24 -15.29
C PRO A 244 -4.47 -31.33 -14.85
N VAL A 245 -3.96 -32.49 -14.41
CA VAL A 245 -4.80 -33.61 -13.93
C VAL A 245 -5.28 -33.38 -12.50
N GLU A 246 -4.41 -32.88 -11.61
CA GLU A 246 -4.72 -32.73 -10.18
C GLU A 246 -5.54 -31.47 -9.89
N LEU A 247 -5.34 -30.40 -10.67
CA LEU A 247 -5.95 -29.09 -10.44
C LEU A 247 -6.97 -28.71 -11.51
N GLY A 248 -7.25 -29.55 -12.51
CA GLY A 248 -8.14 -29.20 -13.63
C GLY A 248 -9.55 -28.76 -13.21
N ASP A 249 -10.08 -29.31 -12.12
CA ASP A 249 -11.37 -28.93 -11.52
C ASP A 249 -11.34 -27.54 -10.85
N ARG A 250 -10.15 -26.99 -10.59
CA ARG A 250 -9.94 -25.65 -10.00
C ARG A 250 -9.83 -24.54 -11.04
N ALA A 251 -9.95 -24.81 -12.34
CA ALA A 251 -9.99 -23.77 -13.37
C ALA A 251 -10.98 -22.61 -13.10
N PRO A 252 -12.18 -22.84 -12.51
CA PRO A 252 -13.10 -21.75 -12.14
C PRO A 252 -12.54 -20.73 -11.13
N VAL A 253 -11.49 -21.06 -10.38
CA VAL A 253 -10.81 -20.14 -9.45
C VAL A 253 -10.23 -18.93 -10.18
N LEU A 254 -9.76 -19.09 -11.43
CA LEU A 254 -9.26 -17.97 -12.23
C LEU A 254 -10.34 -16.90 -12.46
N THR A 255 -11.56 -17.34 -12.79
CA THR A 255 -12.72 -16.45 -12.96
C THR A 255 -13.05 -15.73 -11.66
N GLN A 256 -13.00 -16.43 -10.53
CA GLN A 256 -13.22 -15.83 -9.20
C GLN A 256 -12.15 -14.77 -8.87
N LEU A 257 -10.87 -15.05 -9.15
CA LEU A 257 -9.77 -14.10 -8.91
C LEU A 257 -9.91 -12.86 -9.80
N ASN A 258 -10.33 -13.03 -11.06
CA ASN A 258 -10.60 -11.89 -11.96
C ASN A 258 -11.76 -11.03 -11.44
N GLN A 259 -12.83 -11.64 -10.93
CA GLN A 259 -13.93 -10.90 -10.28
C GLN A 259 -13.46 -10.11 -9.06
N LEU A 260 -12.63 -10.72 -8.20
CA LEU A 260 -12.06 -10.04 -7.03
C LEU A 260 -11.14 -8.89 -7.42
N PHE A 261 -10.31 -9.09 -8.45
CA PHE A 261 -9.44 -8.05 -9.00
C PHE A 261 -10.23 -6.89 -9.60
N ALA A 262 -11.26 -7.18 -10.41
CA ALA A 262 -12.14 -6.16 -10.99
C ALA A 262 -12.86 -5.35 -9.90
N ASN A 263 -13.36 -6.01 -8.85
CA ASN A 263 -13.96 -5.31 -7.70
C ASN A 263 -12.94 -4.40 -6.98
N GLN A 264 -11.71 -4.85 -6.79
CA GLN A 264 -10.65 -4.04 -6.17
C GLN A 264 -10.32 -2.81 -7.02
N GLN A 265 -10.14 -2.98 -8.33
CA GLN A 265 -9.90 -1.86 -9.24
C GLN A 265 -11.06 -0.86 -9.23
N PHE A 266 -12.30 -1.35 -9.13
CA PHE A 266 -13.47 -0.47 -9.07
C PHE A 266 -13.52 0.36 -7.78
N GLU A 267 -13.22 -0.24 -6.63
CA GLU A 267 -13.14 0.51 -5.37
C GLU A 267 -12.01 1.56 -5.41
N GLU A 268 -10.90 1.24 -6.07
CA GLU A 268 -9.83 2.21 -6.32
C GLU A 268 -10.32 3.35 -7.21
N ILE A 269 -11.00 3.06 -8.31
CA ILE A 269 -11.62 4.08 -9.18
C ILE A 269 -12.57 5.00 -8.38
N LYS A 270 -13.42 4.45 -7.51
CA LYS A 270 -14.29 5.25 -6.64
C LYS A 270 -13.50 6.15 -5.70
N LEU A 271 -12.42 5.64 -5.12
CA LEU A 271 -11.53 6.42 -4.25
C LEU A 271 -10.91 7.58 -5.03
N ARG A 272 -10.37 7.30 -6.22
CA ARG A 272 -9.76 8.29 -7.12
C ARG A 272 -10.76 9.36 -7.56
N LYS A 273 -12.00 8.96 -7.86
CA LYS A 273 -13.12 9.86 -8.15
C LYS A 273 -13.44 10.77 -6.96
N LYS A 274 -13.55 10.21 -5.74
CA LYS A 274 -13.77 10.99 -4.52
C LYS A 274 -12.62 11.95 -4.20
N ALA A 275 -11.41 11.60 -4.61
CA ALA A 275 -10.22 12.42 -4.48
C ALA A 275 -10.04 13.46 -5.62
N GLY A 276 -11.00 13.57 -6.54
CA GLY A 276 -10.96 14.54 -7.65
C GLY A 276 -10.01 14.18 -8.81
N GLN A 277 -9.47 12.95 -8.85
CA GLN A 277 -8.47 12.53 -9.84
C GLN A 277 -9.11 12.05 -11.15
N TYR A 278 -9.92 12.88 -11.79
CA TYR A 278 -10.82 12.43 -12.85
C TYR A 278 -10.16 12.05 -14.17
N GLN A 279 -9.01 12.64 -14.53
CA GLN A 279 -8.23 12.21 -15.70
C GLN A 279 -7.80 10.75 -15.51
N LEU A 280 -7.17 10.45 -14.38
CA LEU A 280 -6.80 9.09 -13.98
C LEU A 280 -8.02 8.16 -13.92
N VAL A 281 -9.16 8.63 -13.43
CA VAL A 281 -10.41 7.84 -13.45
C VAL A 281 -10.82 7.54 -14.90
N GLY A 282 -10.79 8.52 -15.80
CA GLY A 282 -11.09 8.33 -17.23
C GLY A 282 -10.19 7.25 -17.85
N ASP A 283 -8.89 7.32 -17.58
CA ASP A 283 -7.90 6.35 -18.07
C ASP A 283 -8.16 4.94 -17.51
N LEU A 284 -8.37 4.82 -16.20
CA LEU A 284 -8.66 3.56 -15.53
C LEU A 284 -9.97 2.93 -16.02
N LEU A 285 -11.00 3.74 -16.25
CA LEU A 285 -12.29 3.28 -16.79
C LEU A 285 -12.18 2.83 -18.24
N GLY A 286 -11.35 3.50 -19.05
CA GLY A 286 -11.11 3.11 -20.44
C GLY A 286 -10.43 1.75 -20.58
N GLN A 287 -9.69 1.31 -19.55
CA GLN A 287 -8.97 0.03 -19.53
C GLN A 287 -9.69 -1.04 -18.69
N PHE A 288 -10.86 -0.74 -18.11
CA PHE A 288 -11.51 -1.63 -17.16
C PHE A 288 -12.12 -2.87 -17.85
N PRO A 289 -11.85 -4.10 -17.37
CA PRO A 289 -12.40 -5.33 -17.96
C PRO A 289 -13.86 -5.54 -17.50
N LEU A 290 -14.81 -4.98 -18.25
CA LEU A 290 -16.24 -5.05 -17.92
C LEU A 290 -16.78 -6.48 -17.89
N ASP A 291 -16.29 -7.34 -18.77
CA ASP A 291 -16.66 -8.75 -18.90
C ASP A 291 -16.28 -9.60 -17.68
N ALA A 292 -15.35 -9.13 -16.84
CA ALA A 292 -14.90 -9.84 -15.64
C ALA A 292 -15.85 -9.76 -14.45
N LEU A 293 -16.93 -8.96 -14.49
CA LEU A 293 -17.88 -8.79 -13.39
C LEU A 293 -19.17 -9.63 -13.55
N SER A 294 -19.94 -9.81 -12.47
CA SER A 294 -21.28 -10.40 -12.55
C SER A 294 -22.30 -9.41 -13.14
N GLY A 295 -23.34 -9.91 -13.82
CA GLY A 295 -24.28 -9.10 -14.62
C GLY A 295 -24.91 -7.89 -13.89
N GLU A 296 -25.28 -8.00 -12.62
CA GLU A 296 -25.81 -6.85 -11.86
C GLU A 296 -24.73 -5.80 -11.59
N ASN A 297 -23.53 -6.23 -11.21
CA ASN A 297 -22.40 -5.33 -10.94
C ASN A 297 -21.88 -4.69 -12.23
N GLN A 298 -21.93 -5.41 -13.36
CA GLN A 298 -21.65 -4.88 -14.69
C GLN A 298 -22.56 -3.71 -15.04
N LEU A 299 -23.88 -3.86 -14.86
CA LEU A 299 -24.85 -2.82 -15.20
C LEU A 299 -24.67 -1.55 -14.35
N LYS A 300 -24.47 -1.71 -13.03
CA LYS A 300 -24.20 -0.57 -12.13
C LYS A 300 -22.91 0.14 -12.52
N LEU A 301 -21.86 -0.63 -12.83
CA LEU A 301 -20.59 -0.08 -13.25
C LEU A 301 -20.69 0.64 -14.60
N ASP A 302 -21.30 0.05 -15.62
CA ASP A 302 -21.46 0.65 -16.94
C ASP A 302 -22.20 2.00 -16.87
N ALA A 303 -23.22 2.10 -16.02
CA ALA A 303 -23.89 3.37 -15.74
C ALA A 303 -22.95 4.41 -15.10
N GLU A 304 -22.18 4.02 -14.08
CA GLU A 304 -21.20 4.92 -13.44
C GLU A 304 -20.08 5.34 -14.39
N ILE A 305 -19.61 4.42 -15.24
CA ILE A 305 -18.60 4.67 -16.27
C ILE A 305 -19.09 5.73 -17.24
N LYS A 306 -20.29 5.55 -17.78
CA LYS A 306 -20.88 6.49 -18.75
C LYS A 306 -21.01 7.89 -18.16
N ILE A 307 -21.44 8.01 -16.90
CA ILE A 307 -21.56 9.31 -16.22
C ILE A 307 -20.19 9.99 -16.14
N VAL A 308 -19.16 9.28 -15.69
CA VAL A 308 -17.83 9.87 -15.52
C VAL A 308 -17.21 10.21 -16.87
N GLN A 309 -17.32 9.33 -17.87
CA GLN A 309 -16.84 9.59 -19.23
C GLN A 309 -17.52 10.81 -19.85
N GLN A 310 -18.84 10.94 -19.71
CA GLN A 310 -19.57 12.12 -20.19
C GLN A 310 -19.08 13.41 -19.54
N GLN A 311 -18.77 13.38 -18.24
CA GLN A 311 -18.25 14.53 -17.51
C GLN A 311 -16.80 14.88 -17.93
N VAL A 312 -15.92 13.89 -18.15
CA VAL A 312 -14.57 14.11 -18.69
C VAL A 312 -14.65 14.73 -20.09
N LEU A 313 -15.50 14.20 -20.96
CA LEU A 313 -15.71 14.72 -22.32
C LEU A 313 -16.23 16.16 -22.28
N LEU A 314 -17.18 16.45 -21.39
CA LEU A 314 -17.71 17.80 -21.20
C LEU A 314 -16.62 18.79 -20.78
N ILE A 315 -15.78 18.43 -19.82
CA ILE A 315 -14.66 19.27 -19.36
C ILE A 315 -13.66 19.51 -20.50
N THR A 316 -13.29 18.45 -21.21
CA THR A 316 -12.36 18.52 -22.34
C THR A 316 -12.88 19.45 -23.43
N ASP A 317 -14.17 19.33 -23.75
CA ASP A 317 -14.85 20.17 -24.73
C ASP A 317 -14.96 21.64 -24.30
N ILE A 318 -15.23 21.91 -23.01
CA ILE A 318 -15.20 23.27 -22.44
C ILE A 318 -13.82 23.91 -22.64
N VAL A 319 -12.76 23.20 -22.25
CA VAL A 319 -11.38 23.72 -22.33
C VAL A 319 -10.95 23.91 -23.79
N ALA A 320 -11.28 22.98 -24.68
CA ALA A 320 -10.98 23.10 -26.10
C ALA A 320 -11.69 24.31 -26.74
N SER A 321 -12.98 24.49 -26.44
CA SER A 321 -13.76 25.64 -26.92
C SER A 321 -13.22 26.96 -26.38
N LEU A 322 -12.81 27.02 -25.12
CA LEU A 322 -12.17 28.20 -24.54
C LEU A 322 -10.89 28.56 -25.32
N LYS A 323 -10.02 27.58 -25.58
CA LYS A 323 -8.79 27.79 -26.37
C LYS A 323 -9.09 28.30 -27.78
N GLU A 324 -10.15 27.80 -28.41
CA GLU A 324 -10.58 28.27 -29.73
C GLU A 324 -11.02 29.75 -29.71
N HIS A 325 -11.78 30.17 -28.69
CA HIS A 325 -12.17 31.58 -28.55
C HIS A 325 -10.99 32.49 -28.21
N VAL A 326 -10.05 32.03 -27.38
CA VAL A 326 -8.82 32.76 -27.07
C VAL A 326 -7.96 32.97 -28.33
N ALA A 327 -7.92 32.00 -29.24
CA ALA A 327 -7.20 32.12 -30.51
C ALA A 327 -7.85 33.13 -31.50
N LYS A 328 -9.09 33.55 -31.27
CA LYS A 328 -9.79 34.58 -32.06
C LYS A 328 -9.52 36.00 -31.54
N LEU A 329 -8.89 36.15 -30.38
CA LEU A 329 -8.55 37.45 -29.81
C LEU A 329 -7.34 38.09 -30.51
N PRO A 330 -7.19 39.43 -30.45
CA PRO A 330 -5.96 40.09 -30.85
C PRO A 330 -4.75 39.55 -30.07
N GLU A 331 -3.58 39.49 -30.71
CA GLU A 331 -2.36 38.91 -30.14
C GLU A 331 -1.97 39.47 -28.74
N PRO A 332 -2.08 40.79 -28.45
CA PRO A 332 -1.81 41.31 -27.11
C PRO A 332 -2.77 40.76 -26.04
N GLU A 333 -4.04 40.57 -26.39
CA GLU A 333 -5.07 40.04 -25.49
C GLU A 333 -4.87 38.56 -25.25
N GLN A 334 -4.55 37.81 -26.31
CA GLN A 334 -4.22 36.40 -26.23
C GLN A 334 -3.05 36.14 -25.28
N GLN A 335 -1.95 36.89 -25.42
CA GLN A 335 -0.77 36.74 -24.56
C GLN A 335 -1.07 37.07 -23.10
N ALA A 336 -1.94 38.05 -22.83
CA ALA A 336 -2.30 38.45 -21.48
C ALA A 336 -3.10 37.36 -20.72
N VAL A 337 -3.97 36.63 -21.43
CA VAL A 337 -4.84 35.62 -20.79
C VAL A 337 -4.25 34.21 -20.80
N LEU A 338 -3.26 33.95 -21.65
CA LEU A 338 -2.71 32.61 -21.88
C LEU A 338 -2.27 31.88 -20.60
N PRO A 339 -1.57 32.51 -19.63
CA PRO A 339 -1.15 31.81 -18.41
C PRO A 339 -2.33 31.29 -17.58
N LEU A 340 -3.41 32.08 -17.49
CA LEU A 340 -4.60 31.67 -16.76
C LEU A 340 -5.38 30.59 -17.51
N VAL A 341 -5.42 30.65 -18.83
CA VAL A 341 -6.07 29.61 -19.66
C VAL A 341 -5.30 28.28 -19.57
N GLN A 342 -3.98 28.32 -19.45
CA GLN A 342 -3.16 27.14 -19.19
C GLN A 342 -3.46 26.56 -17.80
N GLU A 343 -3.46 27.39 -16.76
CA GLU A 343 -3.87 26.98 -15.41
C GLU A 343 -5.26 26.32 -15.42
N MET A 344 -6.25 26.95 -16.06
CA MET A 344 -7.59 26.39 -16.20
C MET A 344 -7.57 25.04 -16.93
N SER A 345 -6.77 24.90 -17.98
CA SER A 345 -6.65 23.64 -18.73
C SER A 345 -6.08 22.51 -17.86
N ASP A 346 -5.18 22.83 -16.94
CA ASP A 346 -4.49 21.85 -16.10
C ASP A 346 -5.30 21.51 -14.85
N GLU A 347 -6.09 22.46 -14.34
CA GLU A 347 -6.75 22.36 -13.04
C GLU A 347 -8.27 22.16 -13.10
N VAL A 348 -8.91 22.40 -14.24
CA VAL A 348 -10.35 22.15 -14.36
C VAL A 348 -10.64 20.67 -14.13
N ASN A 349 -11.40 20.41 -13.08
CA ASN A 349 -11.90 19.11 -12.65
C ASN A 349 -13.41 19.24 -12.37
N PHE A 350 -14.05 18.18 -11.87
CA PHE A 350 -15.51 18.17 -11.78
C PHE A 350 -16.03 19.13 -10.70
N ASP A 351 -15.25 19.34 -9.63
CA ASP A 351 -15.61 20.27 -8.56
C ASP A 351 -15.42 21.72 -9.00
N SER A 352 -14.45 21.99 -9.88
CA SER A 352 -14.19 23.33 -10.41
C SER A 352 -14.92 23.63 -11.71
N ALA A 353 -15.48 22.63 -12.40
CA ALA A 353 -16.16 22.79 -13.68
C ALA A 353 -17.35 23.75 -13.59
N ALA A 354 -18.05 23.77 -12.45
CA ALA A 354 -19.15 24.70 -12.18
C ALA A 354 -18.73 26.18 -12.24
N ARG A 355 -17.43 26.48 -12.13
CA ARG A 355 -16.89 27.83 -12.34
C ARG A 355 -17.02 28.30 -13.78
N LEU A 356 -17.17 27.38 -14.73
CA LEU A 356 -17.27 27.65 -16.16
C LEU A 356 -18.70 27.53 -16.70
N ASP A 357 -19.71 27.41 -15.84
CA ASP A 357 -21.11 27.22 -16.24
C ASP A 357 -21.64 28.38 -17.09
N ASP A 358 -21.28 29.63 -16.78
CA ASP A 358 -21.69 30.79 -17.57
C ASP A 358 -21.10 30.73 -18.99
N PHE A 359 -19.81 30.43 -19.13
CA PHE A 359 -19.17 30.20 -20.42
C PHE A 359 -19.82 29.03 -21.16
N GLN A 360 -20.02 27.90 -20.49
CA GLN A 360 -20.62 26.70 -21.06
C GLN A 360 -22.02 26.95 -21.62
N ARG A 361 -22.83 27.75 -20.92
CA ARG A 361 -24.19 28.14 -21.34
C ARG A 361 -24.15 29.07 -22.54
N LEU A 362 -23.24 30.04 -22.55
CA LEU A 362 -23.23 31.16 -23.49
C LEU A 362 -22.42 30.89 -24.77
N ARG A 363 -21.45 29.97 -24.75
CA ARG A 363 -20.57 29.69 -25.92
C ARG A 363 -21.29 29.20 -27.18
N ARG A 364 -22.55 28.78 -27.08
CA ARG A 364 -23.39 28.36 -28.22
C ARG A 364 -24.28 29.48 -28.75
N ASP A 365 -24.32 30.62 -28.07
CA ASP A 365 -25.09 31.78 -28.51
C ASP A 365 -24.29 32.56 -29.56
N PRO A 366 -24.78 32.66 -30.81
CA PRO A 366 -24.07 33.36 -31.88
C PRO A 366 -24.05 34.89 -31.70
N THR A 367 -24.81 35.44 -30.75
CA THR A 367 -24.87 36.88 -30.49
C THR A 367 -23.75 37.38 -29.59
N ILE A 368 -23.05 36.46 -28.90
CA ILE A 368 -21.97 36.80 -27.96
C ILE A 368 -20.64 36.63 -28.68
N ASP A 369 -19.83 37.68 -28.65
CA ASP A 369 -18.52 37.69 -29.29
C ASP A 369 -17.46 36.93 -28.46
N SER A 370 -16.33 36.62 -29.09
CA SER A 370 -15.29 35.81 -28.45
C SER A 370 -14.64 36.52 -27.27
N GLU A 371 -14.58 37.86 -27.27
CA GLU A 371 -14.04 38.64 -26.16
C GLU A 371 -14.89 38.48 -24.91
N SER A 372 -16.21 38.66 -25.02
CA SER A 372 -17.14 38.47 -23.90
C SER A 372 -17.16 37.02 -23.41
N LEU A 373 -17.11 36.03 -24.32
CA LEU A 373 -17.05 34.61 -23.94
C LEU A 373 -15.81 34.28 -23.11
N VAL A 374 -14.64 34.77 -23.52
CA VAL A 374 -13.40 34.61 -22.74
C VAL A 374 -13.52 35.30 -21.38
N ALA A 375 -14.10 36.50 -21.33
CA ALA A 375 -14.35 37.20 -20.08
C ALA A 375 -15.22 36.38 -19.11
N TYR A 376 -16.28 35.71 -19.60
CA TYR A 376 -17.16 34.89 -18.77
C TYR A 376 -16.41 33.72 -18.14
N ALA A 377 -15.54 33.07 -18.91
CA ALA A 377 -14.72 31.96 -18.44
C ALA A 377 -13.71 32.42 -17.37
N LEU A 378 -12.98 33.51 -17.62
CA LEU A 378 -11.98 34.04 -16.69
C LEU A 378 -12.64 34.55 -15.39
N GLY A 379 -13.75 35.28 -15.51
CA GLY A 379 -14.53 35.78 -14.38
C GLY A 379 -15.02 34.65 -13.49
N GLY A 380 -15.63 33.61 -14.08
CA GLY A 380 -16.10 32.44 -13.34
C GLY A 380 -14.96 31.67 -12.65
N TRP A 381 -13.81 31.52 -13.32
CA TRP A 381 -12.64 30.86 -12.73
C TRP A 381 -12.09 31.62 -11.51
N LEU A 382 -11.95 32.94 -11.64
CA LEU A 382 -11.35 33.82 -10.64
C LEU A 382 -12.30 34.16 -9.48
N LEU A 383 -13.60 34.29 -9.75
CA LEU A 383 -14.58 34.76 -8.77
C LEU A 383 -15.52 33.66 -8.25
N GLY A 384 -15.51 32.49 -8.90
CA GLY A 384 -16.34 31.33 -8.56
C GLY A 384 -17.56 31.17 -9.47
N SER A 385 -18.29 30.08 -9.25
CA SER A 385 -19.49 29.74 -10.03
C SER A 385 -20.54 30.86 -10.01
N GLY A 386 -21.11 31.16 -11.18
CA GLY A 386 -22.12 32.21 -11.37
C GLY A 386 -21.60 33.65 -11.29
N ALA A 387 -20.28 33.85 -11.31
CA ALA A 387 -19.64 35.15 -11.30
C ALA A 387 -18.90 35.46 -12.61
N GLY A 388 -19.41 34.94 -13.74
CA GLY A 388 -18.89 35.30 -15.06
C GLY A 388 -18.96 36.80 -15.31
N LEU A 389 -17.93 37.35 -15.93
CA LEU A 389 -17.83 38.76 -16.32
C LEU A 389 -18.01 38.86 -17.83
N ASP A 390 -18.76 39.81 -18.32
CA ASP A 390 -18.96 40.02 -19.77
C ASP A 390 -17.89 40.92 -20.40
N ASN A 391 -17.10 41.63 -19.58
CA ASN A 391 -16.08 42.57 -20.02
C ASN A 391 -14.66 42.03 -19.77
N LEU A 392 -13.89 41.83 -20.85
CA LEU A 392 -12.53 41.28 -20.77
C LEU A 392 -11.56 42.20 -20.03
N ALA A 393 -11.70 43.53 -20.13
CA ALA A 393 -10.85 44.46 -19.39
C ALA A 393 -11.03 44.31 -17.88
N VAL A 394 -12.26 44.14 -17.41
CA VAL A 394 -12.57 43.89 -16.00
C VAL A 394 -12.03 42.53 -15.57
N ALA A 395 -12.19 41.49 -16.40
CA ALA A 395 -11.64 40.16 -16.11
C ALA A 395 -10.11 40.19 -15.97
N LYS A 396 -9.39 40.89 -16.86
CA LYS A 396 -7.94 41.11 -16.75
C LYS A 396 -7.55 41.88 -15.50
N SER A 397 -8.34 42.87 -15.09
CA SER A 397 -8.10 43.59 -13.84
C SER A 397 -8.20 42.64 -12.63
N VAL A 398 -9.20 41.74 -12.61
CA VAL A 398 -9.32 40.70 -11.56
C VAL A 398 -8.13 39.71 -11.60
N MET A 399 -7.62 39.35 -12.78
CA MET A 399 -6.40 38.54 -12.91
C MET A 399 -5.20 39.21 -12.25
N ARG A 400 -5.05 40.52 -12.45
CA ARG A 400 -4.00 41.32 -11.83
C ARG A 400 -4.17 41.39 -10.32
N VAL A 401 -5.40 41.58 -9.83
CA VAL A 401 -5.73 41.57 -8.40
C VAL A 401 -5.33 40.25 -7.74
N ARG A 402 -5.58 39.10 -8.38
CA ARG A 402 -5.12 37.80 -7.88
C ARG A 402 -3.60 37.76 -7.75
N THR A 403 -2.89 38.18 -8.80
CA THR A 403 -1.41 38.19 -8.83
C THR A 403 -0.83 39.08 -7.73
N LEU A 404 -1.38 40.29 -7.55
CA LEU A 404 -0.98 41.22 -6.51
C LEU A 404 -1.29 40.68 -5.11
N THR A 405 -2.43 40.02 -4.93
CA THR A 405 -2.81 39.39 -3.66
C THR A 405 -1.85 38.26 -3.28
N GLN A 406 -1.49 37.39 -4.23
CA GLN A 406 -0.49 36.35 -4.01
C GLN A 406 0.87 36.94 -3.62
N ARG A 407 1.34 37.98 -4.32
CA ARG A 407 2.57 38.71 -3.97
C ARG A 407 2.50 39.32 -2.57
N TYR A 408 1.38 39.95 -2.21
CA TYR A 408 1.20 40.54 -0.88
C TYR A 408 1.35 39.50 0.25
N LEU A 409 0.86 38.28 0.02
CA LEU A 409 0.88 37.19 1.01
C LEU A 409 2.23 36.49 1.13
N THR A 410 3.10 36.58 0.13
CA THR A 410 4.42 35.91 0.12
C THR A 410 5.58 36.83 0.51
N VAL A 411 5.44 38.14 0.30
CA VAL A 411 6.48 39.13 0.57
C VAL A 411 6.73 39.34 2.08
N GLY A 412 8.01 39.43 2.45
CA GLY A 412 8.46 39.61 3.83
C GLY A 412 8.66 41.06 4.30
N THR A 413 8.78 42.03 3.39
CA THR A 413 9.09 43.44 3.74
C THR A 413 7.84 44.33 3.78
N GLN A 414 7.82 45.27 4.72
CA GLN A 414 6.69 46.20 4.86
C GLN A 414 6.58 47.19 3.68
N ALA A 415 7.72 47.63 3.13
CA ALA A 415 7.76 48.58 2.03
C ALA A 415 7.11 48.02 0.76
N GLU A 416 7.46 46.78 0.37
CA GLU A 416 6.86 46.12 -0.80
C GLU A 416 5.37 45.86 -0.62
N ARG A 417 4.93 45.48 0.60
CA ARG A 417 3.49 45.33 0.90
C ARG A 417 2.71 46.63 0.68
N GLN A 418 3.28 47.77 1.08
CA GLN A 418 2.63 49.06 0.89
C GLN A 418 2.52 49.43 -0.60
N GLN A 419 3.56 49.18 -1.38
CA GLN A 419 3.53 49.38 -2.84
C GLN A 419 2.46 48.50 -3.50
N ILE A 420 2.36 47.23 -3.11
CA ILE A 420 1.35 46.31 -3.65
C ILE A 420 -0.08 46.77 -3.32
N LEU A 421 -0.30 47.34 -2.13
CA LEU A 421 -1.61 47.91 -1.76
C LEU A 421 -1.97 49.14 -2.59
N GLU A 422 -0.99 49.96 -2.99
CA GLU A 422 -1.21 51.09 -3.90
C GLU A 422 -1.54 50.62 -5.32
N GLU A 423 -0.81 49.62 -5.82
CA GLU A 423 -1.09 48.97 -7.11
C GLU A 423 -2.51 48.35 -7.11
N LEU A 424 -2.91 47.67 -6.04
CA LEU A 424 -4.25 47.10 -5.89
C LEU A 424 -5.34 48.17 -5.97
N ARG A 425 -5.17 49.35 -5.34
CA ARG A 425 -6.19 50.42 -5.38
C ARG A 425 -6.44 50.98 -6.78
N GLY A 426 -5.48 50.83 -7.70
CA GLY A 426 -5.60 51.27 -9.09
C GLY A 426 -6.39 50.32 -9.99
N GLU A 427 -6.69 49.10 -9.53
CA GLU A 427 -7.37 48.07 -10.32
C GLU A 427 -8.88 48.11 -10.12
N GLU A 428 -9.66 48.13 -11.21
CA GLU A 428 -11.13 48.11 -11.17
C GLU A 428 -11.69 46.88 -10.45
N GLY A 429 -10.97 45.75 -10.53
CA GLY A 429 -11.29 44.50 -9.86
C GLY A 429 -11.00 44.46 -8.36
N ALA A 430 -10.36 45.49 -7.78
CA ALA A 430 -9.91 45.48 -6.38
C ALA A 430 -11.00 45.86 -5.36
N ARG A 431 -12.28 45.78 -5.76
CA ARG A 431 -13.40 45.98 -4.84
C ARG A 431 -13.37 44.91 -3.74
N PRO A 432 -13.64 45.25 -2.47
CA PRO A 432 -13.57 44.28 -1.36
C PRO A 432 -14.35 42.98 -1.62
N GLU A 433 -15.51 43.07 -2.28
CA GLU A 433 -16.35 41.93 -2.61
C GLU A 433 -15.70 40.99 -3.63
N LEU A 434 -15.04 41.55 -4.65
CA LEU A 434 -14.31 40.77 -5.67
C LEU A 434 -13.03 40.18 -5.10
N LEU A 435 -12.29 40.96 -4.29
CA LEU A 435 -11.09 40.49 -3.61
C LEU A 435 -11.39 39.30 -2.69
N ALA A 436 -12.48 39.37 -1.91
CA ALA A 436 -12.90 38.26 -1.06
C ALA A 436 -13.24 36.99 -1.86
N LYS A 437 -13.83 37.14 -3.06
CA LYS A 437 -14.08 36.02 -3.97
C LYS A 437 -12.79 35.44 -4.53
N VAL A 438 -11.86 36.28 -4.98
CA VAL A 438 -10.53 35.87 -5.46
C VAL A 438 -9.77 35.10 -4.40
N ILE A 439 -9.74 35.58 -3.15
CA ILE A 439 -9.06 34.89 -2.04
C ILE A 439 -9.68 33.52 -1.76
N ARG A 440 -11.00 33.37 -1.94
CA ARG A 440 -11.70 32.10 -1.72
C ARG A 440 -11.37 31.05 -2.79
N THR A 441 -11.12 31.48 -4.01
CA THR A 441 -10.96 30.60 -5.19
C THR A 441 -9.51 30.37 -5.59
N MET A 442 -8.59 31.23 -5.16
CA MET A 442 -7.17 31.12 -5.46
C MET A 442 -6.51 29.94 -4.73
N GLN A 443 -5.48 29.40 -5.35
CA GLN A 443 -4.59 28.42 -4.71
C GLN A 443 -3.85 29.02 -3.50
N PRO A 444 -3.39 28.18 -2.57
CA PRO A 444 -2.45 28.60 -1.53
C PRO A 444 -1.29 29.41 -2.12
N PRO A 445 -0.94 30.58 -1.54
CA PRO A 445 0.05 31.47 -2.12
C PRO A 445 1.48 30.91 -2.06
N LEU A 446 1.71 29.90 -1.21
CA LEU A 446 2.96 29.16 -1.13
C LEU A 446 2.81 27.87 -1.93
N THR A 447 3.68 27.68 -2.92
CA THR A 447 3.79 26.40 -3.61
C THR A 447 4.23 25.34 -2.60
N PRO A 448 3.58 24.16 -2.55
CA PRO A 448 4.10 23.05 -1.76
C PRO A 448 5.53 22.73 -2.19
N PRO A 449 6.39 22.24 -1.28
CA PRO A 449 7.76 21.89 -1.65
C PRO A 449 7.73 20.82 -2.74
N GLN A 450 8.62 20.99 -3.73
CA GLN A 450 8.76 20.02 -4.80
C GLN A 450 9.27 18.70 -4.20
N PRO A 451 8.68 17.55 -4.58
CA PRO A 451 9.18 16.26 -4.13
C PRO A 451 10.64 16.09 -4.56
N SER A 452 11.52 15.88 -3.59
CA SER A 452 12.91 15.50 -3.82
C SER A 452 12.96 14.04 -4.26
N PRO A 453 13.91 13.64 -5.13
CA PRO A 453 14.23 12.23 -5.35
C PRO A 453 14.57 11.48 -4.06
N ASP A 454 15.00 12.22 -3.02
CA ASP A 454 15.32 11.70 -1.69
C ASP A 454 14.10 11.65 -0.74
N ASP A 455 12.95 12.19 -1.15
CA ASP A 455 11.74 12.13 -0.32
C ASP A 455 11.16 10.71 -0.32
N PRO A 456 10.90 10.13 0.86
CA PRO A 456 10.37 8.77 0.94
C PRO A 456 9.00 8.68 0.25
N PRO A 457 8.72 7.61 -0.51
CA PRO A 457 7.45 7.45 -1.21
C PRO A 457 6.26 7.60 -0.26
N GLY A 458 5.38 8.56 -0.53
CA GLY A 458 4.15 8.78 0.23
C GLY A 458 4.23 9.77 1.39
N LEU A 459 5.37 10.44 1.62
CA LEU A 459 5.50 11.56 2.55
C LEU A 459 6.03 12.79 1.80
N LEU A 460 5.11 13.56 1.24
CA LEU A 460 5.39 14.93 0.80
C LEU A 460 5.53 15.78 2.07
N ARG A 461 6.68 16.43 2.28
CA ARG A 461 6.83 17.43 3.34
C ARG A 461 6.01 18.68 3.07
#